data_AF-I7MKS9-F1
#
_entry.id   AF-I7MKS9-F1
#
_cell.length_a   1.000
_cell.length_b   1.000
_cell.length_c   1.000
_cell.angle_alpha   90.00
_cell.angle_beta   90.00
_cell.angle_gamma   90.00
#
_symmetry.space_group_name_H-M   'P 1'
#
loop_
_entity.id
_entity.type
_entity.pdbx_description
1 polymer ?
#
loop_
_entity_poly.entity_id
_entity_poly.type
_entity_poly.pdbx_seq_one_letter_code
_entity_poly.pdbx_strand_id
1 'polypeptide(L)'
;MDSLSFLLNLKNLGDAIMIAKQSQLLKQKINNNQIQVPSILKPNVKMDSLNNEGLYSSTSSQVSNSSTNYIVDPNPYKSTFAQELPIDNLIYNLEKAAEEQKRNQKKILEEISNQHDFLIQTIDEFIQDKEELKSKVDELEKLVNDKLKSRQESPKEQKKKNRRCAQEINKEFRCPYENCSKSYGSDISMNLHIKLKHNGGSKTEREQLAKKVWEAKMSNQVLPDLDIAFPPGFLASFEEQMIKEQQFKSRKFSEISYTSTAEQSL
;
A
#
# COMPACT_ATOMS: atom_id res chain seq x y z
N MET A 1 -1.95 0.44 -48.68
CA MET A 1 -1.63 -0.53 -47.61
C MET A 1 -0.73 0.22 -46.64
N ASP A 2 -1.35 0.81 -45.63
CA ASP A 2 -0.76 1.92 -44.87
C ASP A 2 0.22 1.42 -43.81
N SER A 3 1.48 1.84 -43.94
CA SER A 3 2.61 1.50 -43.04
C SER A 3 2.32 1.81 -41.55
N LEU A 4 1.39 2.71 -41.26
CA LEU A 4 1.01 3.08 -39.89
C LEU A 4 0.11 2.04 -39.19
N SER A 5 -0.71 1.27 -39.90
CA SER A 5 -1.52 0.22 -39.29
C SER A 5 -0.66 -0.98 -38.83
N PHE A 6 0.42 -1.24 -39.56
CA PHE A 6 1.39 -2.28 -39.22
C PHE A 6 2.17 -1.95 -37.95
N LEU A 7 2.58 -0.68 -37.77
CA LEU A 7 3.30 -0.23 -36.57
C LEU A 7 2.42 -0.22 -35.31
N LEU A 8 1.10 0.02 -35.44
CA LEU A 8 0.18 -0.05 -34.30
C LEU A 8 -0.01 -1.49 -33.82
N ASN A 9 -0.10 -2.46 -34.74
CA ASN A 9 -0.17 -3.88 -34.41
C ASN A 9 1.09 -4.40 -33.72
N LEU A 10 2.27 -3.89 -34.08
CA LEU A 10 3.53 -4.29 -33.45
C LEU A 10 3.67 -3.80 -32.01
N LYS A 11 3.16 -2.61 -31.67
CA LYS A 11 3.15 -2.12 -30.28
C LYS A 11 2.21 -2.93 -29.41
N ASN A 12 1.01 -3.23 -29.90
CA ASN A 12 0.06 -4.07 -29.19
C ASN A 12 0.60 -5.50 -28.96
N LEU A 13 1.39 -6.03 -29.89
CA LEU A 13 2.06 -7.32 -29.73
C LEU A 13 3.17 -7.27 -28.66
N GLY A 14 3.94 -6.18 -28.61
CA GLY A 14 4.96 -5.97 -27.58
C GLY A 14 4.39 -5.91 -26.16
N ASP A 15 3.28 -5.17 -25.99
CA ASP A 15 2.60 -5.05 -24.71
C ASP A 15 1.95 -6.39 -24.29
N ALA A 16 1.34 -7.12 -25.24
CA ALA A 16 0.79 -8.45 -24.99
C ALA A 16 1.87 -9.47 -24.55
N ILE A 17 3.07 -9.42 -25.15
CA ILE A 17 4.20 -10.28 -24.77
C ILE A 17 4.70 -9.91 -23.37
N MET A 18 4.77 -8.62 -23.02
CA MET A 18 5.16 -8.19 -21.67
C MET A 18 4.16 -8.66 -20.61
N ILE A 19 2.85 -8.50 -20.85
CA ILE A 19 1.80 -8.95 -19.94
C ILE A 19 1.84 -10.48 -19.76
N ALA A 20 2.02 -11.22 -20.86
CA ALA A 20 2.15 -12.68 -20.80
C ALA A 20 3.36 -13.11 -19.94
N LYS A 21 4.50 -12.45 -20.11
CA LYS A 21 5.74 -12.73 -19.35
C LYS A 21 5.60 -12.38 -17.87
N GLN A 22 4.92 -11.27 -17.55
CA GLN A 22 4.64 -10.87 -16.17
C GLN A 22 3.66 -11.84 -15.49
N SER A 23 2.67 -12.35 -16.23
CA SER A 23 1.75 -13.38 -15.73
C SER A 23 2.46 -14.72 -15.44
N GLN A 24 3.43 -15.11 -16.27
CA GLN A 24 4.22 -16.33 -16.05
C GLN A 24 5.14 -16.20 -14.83
N LEU A 25 5.76 -15.03 -14.63
CA LEU A 25 6.56 -14.73 -13.44
C LEU A 25 5.72 -14.75 -12.16
N LEU A 26 4.48 -14.25 -12.20
CA LEU A 26 3.53 -14.36 -11.09
C LEU A 26 3.14 -15.81 -10.80
N LYS A 27 2.86 -16.61 -11.83
CA LYS A 27 2.58 -18.05 -11.67
C LYS A 27 3.78 -18.82 -11.08
N GLN A 28 5.00 -18.48 -11.48
CA GLN A 28 6.22 -19.07 -10.90
C GLN A 28 6.45 -18.63 -9.45
N LYS A 29 6.19 -17.36 -9.12
CA LYS A 29 6.26 -16.87 -7.74
C LYS A 29 5.21 -17.53 -6.84
N ILE A 30 3.99 -17.78 -7.36
CA ILE A 30 2.95 -18.53 -6.63
C ILE A 30 3.36 -19.99 -6.43
N ASN A 31 4.03 -20.61 -7.41
CA ASN A 31 4.47 -22.01 -7.30
C ASN A 31 5.72 -22.19 -6.41
N ASN A 32 6.60 -21.18 -6.35
CA ASN A 32 7.84 -21.22 -5.58
C ASN A 32 7.71 -20.65 -4.15
N ASN A 33 6.76 -19.74 -3.91
CA ASN A 33 6.35 -19.41 -2.56
C ASN A 33 5.39 -20.52 -2.10
N GLN A 34 5.96 -21.57 -1.52
CA GLN A 34 5.30 -22.26 -0.42
C GLN A 34 5.07 -21.24 0.71
N ILE A 35 4.02 -20.44 0.56
CA ILE A 35 3.28 -19.95 1.71
C ILE A 35 2.77 -21.24 2.34
N GLN A 36 3.33 -21.60 3.50
CA GLN A 36 2.66 -22.51 4.41
C GLN A 36 1.37 -21.81 4.85
N VAL A 37 0.33 -21.95 4.03
CA VAL A 37 -1.02 -21.71 4.47
C VAL A 37 -1.31 -22.86 5.44
N PRO A 38 -1.60 -22.60 6.73
CA PRO A 38 -2.08 -23.66 7.60
C PRO A 38 -3.32 -24.27 6.95
N SER A 39 -3.24 -25.56 6.68
CA SER A 39 -4.25 -26.38 6.02
C SER A 39 -5.55 -26.39 6.85
N ILE A 40 -6.34 -25.34 6.75
CA ILE A 40 -7.71 -25.32 7.25
C ILE A 40 -8.60 -25.74 6.08
N LEU A 41 -9.00 -27.01 6.14
CA LEU A 41 -10.27 -27.57 5.65
C LEU A 41 -10.71 -27.18 4.23
N LYS A 42 -10.45 -28.07 3.27
CA LYS A 42 -11.32 -28.23 2.10
C LYS A 42 -12.52 -29.09 2.52
N PRO A 43 -13.78 -28.69 2.29
CA PRO A 43 -14.91 -29.59 2.39
C PRO A 43 -14.93 -30.48 1.15
N ASN A 44 -14.59 -31.76 1.33
CA ASN A 44 -14.84 -32.80 0.34
C ASN A 44 -16.09 -33.55 0.80
N VAL A 45 -17.25 -33.15 0.27
CA VAL A 45 -18.49 -33.93 0.42
C VAL A 45 -18.41 -35.07 -0.59
N LYS A 46 -17.97 -36.23 -0.12
CA LYS A 46 -18.55 -37.51 -0.53
C LYS A 46 -19.04 -38.20 0.73
N MET A 47 -20.36 -38.31 0.82
CA MET A 47 -21.03 -39.28 1.66
C MET A 47 -20.45 -40.65 1.36
N ASP A 48 -19.95 -41.34 2.38
CA ASP A 48 -20.17 -42.77 2.59
C ASP A 48 -19.72 -43.17 4.02
N SER A 49 -20.67 -43.79 4.73
CA SER A 49 -20.59 -44.74 5.85
C SER A 49 -19.38 -44.77 6.80
N LEU A 50 -19.71 -44.59 8.09
CA LEU A 50 -19.33 -45.42 9.25
C LEU A 50 -17.90 -45.99 9.27
N ASN A 51 -17.03 -45.42 10.12
CA ASN A 51 -16.56 -46.13 11.31
C ASN A 51 -15.69 -45.25 12.21
N ASN A 52 -15.89 -45.53 13.49
CA ASN A 52 -15.20 -45.08 14.69
C ASN A 52 -13.69 -45.35 14.59
N GLU A 53 -12.84 -44.40 15.04
CA GLU A 53 -11.58 -44.59 15.80
C GLU A 53 -10.96 -43.20 16.04
N GLY A 54 -10.92 -42.79 17.31
CA GLY A 54 -10.38 -41.50 17.73
C GLY A 54 -8.87 -41.52 17.86
N LEU A 55 -8.20 -40.50 17.30
CA LEU A 55 -6.76 -40.30 17.47
C LEU A 55 -6.49 -38.86 17.91
N TYR A 56 -6.34 -38.66 19.21
CA TYR A 56 -5.78 -37.46 19.82
C TYR A 56 -4.32 -37.31 19.40
N SER A 57 -3.92 -36.16 18.83
CA SER A 57 -2.51 -35.78 18.66
C SER A 57 -2.22 -34.57 19.54
N SER A 58 -1.53 -34.85 20.64
CA SER A 58 -1.02 -33.87 21.61
C SER A 58 0.22 -33.17 21.05
N THR A 59 0.30 -31.86 21.31
CA THR A 59 1.46 -31.01 21.02
C THR A 59 2.65 -31.39 21.89
N SER A 60 3.77 -31.64 21.20
CA SER A 60 5.04 -32.06 21.77
C SER A 60 5.77 -30.86 22.38
N SER A 61 5.84 -30.82 23.72
CA SER A 61 6.77 -29.94 24.44
C SER A 61 8.07 -30.70 24.67
N GLN A 62 9.17 -30.17 24.15
CA GLN A 62 10.50 -30.71 24.37
C GLN A 62 10.89 -30.54 25.85
N VAL A 63 10.91 -31.65 26.57
CA VAL A 63 11.49 -31.75 27.91
C VAL A 63 12.90 -32.32 27.76
N SER A 64 13.88 -31.57 28.24
CA SER A 64 15.28 -31.96 28.30
C SER A 64 15.48 -33.10 29.31
N ASN A 65 15.88 -34.27 28.79
CA ASN A 65 16.22 -35.45 29.58
C ASN A 65 17.49 -35.18 30.41
N SER A 66 17.31 -34.99 31.71
CA SER A 66 18.39 -35.00 32.70
C SER A 66 18.52 -36.44 33.22
N SER A 67 19.48 -37.19 32.69
CA SER A 67 19.77 -38.56 33.12
C SER A 67 20.36 -38.60 34.53
N THR A 68 19.52 -38.73 35.55
CA THR A 68 19.95 -39.12 36.89
C THR A 68 19.83 -40.64 37.04
N ASN A 69 20.98 -41.31 37.04
CA ASN A 69 21.11 -42.71 37.46
C ASN A 69 20.77 -42.81 38.95
N TYR A 70 19.58 -43.32 39.27
CA TYR A 70 19.26 -43.76 40.63
C TYR A 70 19.51 -45.26 40.74
N ILE A 71 20.40 -45.58 41.67
CA ILE A 71 20.69 -46.93 42.15
C ILE A 71 19.40 -47.48 42.76
N VAL A 72 18.92 -48.60 42.23
CA VAL A 72 17.73 -49.30 42.73
C VAL A 72 18.13 -50.00 44.03
N ASP A 73 17.76 -49.38 45.16
CA ASP A 73 17.76 -50.07 46.45
C ASP A 73 16.64 -51.13 46.46
N PRO A 74 16.96 -52.42 46.63
CA PRO A 74 15.95 -53.44 46.78
C PRO A 74 15.41 -53.35 48.21
N ASN A 75 14.17 -52.90 48.30
CA ASN A 75 13.25 -53.19 49.40
C ASN A 75 13.40 -52.36 50.69
N PRO A 76 12.49 -51.39 50.89
CA PRO A 76 12.06 -50.98 52.22
C PRO A 76 10.54 -51.20 52.37
N TYR A 77 10.08 -52.46 52.46
CA TYR A 77 8.79 -52.80 53.06
C TYR A 77 8.83 -52.47 54.56
N LYS A 78 8.87 -51.18 54.90
CA LYS A 78 8.38 -50.69 56.19
C LYS A 78 6.97 -50.21 55.95
N SER A 79 6.03 -51.10 56.30
CA SER A 79 4.60 -50.87 56.41
C SER A 79 4.35 -49.65 57.31
N THR A 80 4.32 -48.47 56.71
CA THR A 80 3.71 -47.29 57.30
C THR A 80 2.21 -47.49 57.19
N PHE A 81 1.59 -47.71 58.35
CA PHE A 81 0.15 -47.71 58.61
C PHE A 81 -0.58 -46.72 57.71
N ALA A 82 -1.20 -47.22 56.64
CA ALA A 82 -1.99 -46.42 55.71
C ALA A 82 -3.23 -45.93 56.47
N GLN A 83 -3.20 -44.68 56.92
CA GLN A 83 -4.39 -44.02 57.41
C GLN A 83 -5.37 -43.94 56.24
N GLU A 84 -6.43 -44.75 56.30
CA GLU A 84 -7.53 -44.72 55.36
C GLU A 84 -8.13 -43.31 55.38
N LEU A 85 -7.93 -42.56 54.29
CA LEU A 85 -8.61 -41.29 54.12
C LEU A 85 -10.12 -41.57 54.01
N PRO A 86 -10.97 -40.78 54.69
CA PRO A 86 -12.41 -40.95 54.61
C PRO A 86 -12.90 -40.82 53.15
N ILE A 87 -13.71 -41.79 52.70
CA ILE A 87 -14.29 -41.84 51.34
C ILE A 87 -14.99 -40.53 50.96
N ASP A 88 -15.64 -39.87 51.93
CA ASP A 88 -16.35 -38.61 51.74
C ASP A 88 -15.44 -37.48 51.24
N ASN A 89 -14.17 -37.44 51.66
CA ASN A 89 -13.20 -36.44 51.19
C ASN A 89 -12.83 -36.67 49.72
N LEU A 90 -12.74 -37.94 49.29
CA LEU A 90 -12.45 -38.27 47.88
C LEU A 90 -13.60 -37.84 46.96
N ILE A 91 -14.85 -38.10 47.37
CA ILE A 91 -16.04 -37.69 46.61
C ILE A 91 -16.09 -36.17 46.48
N TYR A 92 -15.91 -35.44 47.59
CA TYR A 92 -15.90 -33.97 47.58
C TYR A 92 -14.84 -33.40 46.62
N ASN A 93 -13.62 -33.95 46.63
CA ASN A 93 -12.55 -33.50 45.75
C ASN A 93 -12.84 -33.81 44.27
N LEU A 94 -13.46 -34.97 43.97
CA LEU A 94 -13.86 -35.32 42.61
C LEU A 94 -14.97 -34.40 42.08
N GLU A 95 -15.98 -34.10 42.90
CA GLU A 95 -17.05 -33.15 42.54
C GLU A 95 -16.49 -31.75 42.28
N LYS A 96 -15.60 -31.27 43.16
CA LYS A 96 -14.92 -29.97 43.00
C LYS A 96 -14.09 -29.92 41.72
N ALA A 97 -13.34 -30.98 41.42
CA ALA A 97 -12.55 -31.07 40.18
C ALA A 97 -13.44 -31.08 38.93
N ALA A 98 -14.58 -31.79 38.97
CA ALA A 98 -15.55 -31.82 37.87
C ALA A 98 -16.21 -30.44 37.64
N GLU A 99 -16.55 -29.71 38.71
CA GLU A 99 -17.04 -28.34 38.60
C GLU A 99 -16.00 -27.39 38.02
N GLU A 100 -14.74 -27.50 38.45
CA GLU A 100 -13.65 -26.70 37.91
C GLU A 100 -13.42 -26.99 36.42
N GLN A 101 -13.47 -28.25 36.00
CA GLN A 101 -13.40 -28.64 34.60
C GLN A 101 -14.55 -28.03 33.79
N LYS A 102 -15.79 -28.07 34.30
CA LYS A 102 -16.95 -27.42 33.63
C LYS A 102 -16.78 -25.91 33.51
N ARG A 103 -16.25 -25.24 34.55
CA ARG A 103 -15.95 -23.80 34.49
C ARG A 103 -14.89 -23.48 33.45
N ASN A 104 -13.85 -24.30 33.36
CA ASN A 104 -12.79 -24.12 32.37
C ASN A 104 -13.30 -24.36 30.94
N GLN A 105 -14.12 -25.40 30.71
CA GLN A 105 -14.77 -25.62 29.42
C GLN A 105 -15.67 -24.44 29.01
N LYS A 106 -16.44 -23.89 29.95
CA LYS A 106 -17.28 -22.71 29.68
C LYS A 106 -16.45 -21.50 29.27
N LYS A 107 -15.32 -21.24 29.93
CA LYS A 107 -14.40 -20.15 29.57
C LYS A 107 -13.82 -20.31 28.18
N ILE A 108 -13.38 -21.52 27.82
CA ILE A 108 -12.85 -21.82 26.48
C ILE A 108 -13.93 -21.59 25.41
N LEU A 109 -15.16 -22.02 25.67
CA LEU A 109 -16.26 -21.81 24.73
C LEU A 109 -16.59 -20.32 24.54
N GLU A 110 -16.58 -19.54 25.63
CA GLU A 110 -16.78 -18.09 25.59
C GLU A 110 -15.67 -17.39 24.80
N GLU A 111 -14.41 -17.80 24.97
CA GLU A 111 -13.27 -17.27 24.21
C GLU A 111 -13.39 -17.58 22.70
N ILE A 112 -13.76 -18.83 22.35
CA ILE A 112 -14.00 -19.21 20.95
C ILE A 112 -15.16 -18.41 20.34
N SER A 113 -16.23 -18.17 21.10
CA SER A 113 -17.36 -17.35 20.66
C SER A 113 -16.90 -15.93 20.35
N ASN A 114 -16.14 -15.30 21.25
CA ASN A 114 -15.63 -13.94 21.06
C ASN A 114 -14.70 -13.84 19.84
N GLN A 115 -13.85 -14.85 19.62
CA GLN A 115 -12.99 -14.92 18.42
C GLN A 115 -13.82 -15.06 17.14
N HIS A 116 -14.88 -15.87 17.16
CA HIS A 116 -15.78 -16.04 16.03
C HIS A 116 -16.51 -14.74 15.68
N ASP A 117 -17.02 -14.02 16.68
CA ASP A 117 -17.71 -12.73 16.48
C ASP A 117 -16.76 -11.68 15.88
N PHE A 118 -15.52 -11.63 16.35
CA PHE A 118 -14.49 -10.75 15.77
C PHE A 118 -14.19 -11.10 14.30
N LEU A 119 -14.12 -12.40 13.97
CA LEU A 119 -13.91 -12.85 12.59
C LEU A 119 -15.09 -12.50 11.69
N ILE A 120 -16.33 -12.62 12.17
CA ILE A 120 -17.53 -12.19 11.43
C ILE A 120 -17.44 -10.70 11.11
N GLN A 121 -17.15 -9.85 12.11
CA GLN A 121 -17.01 -8.42 11.89
C GLN A 121 -15.94 -8.10 10.84
N THR A 122 -14.80 -8.78 10.93
CA THR A 122 -13.71 -8.61 9.95
C THR A 122 -14.14 -9.02 8.54
N ILE A 123 -14.92 -10.09 8.40
CA ILE A 123 -15.46 -10.53 7.11
C ILE A 123 -16.43 -9.50 6.53
N ASP A 124 -17.30 -8.92 7.36
CA ASP A 124 -18.27 -7.91 6.92
C ASP A 124 -17.58 -6.63 6.42
N GLU A 125 -16.53 -6.18 7.12
CA GLU A 125 -15.68 -5.06 6.68
C GLU A 125 -15.05 -5.35 5.30
N PHE A 126 -14.51 -6.56 5.08
CA PHE A 126 -13.96 -6.94 3.78
C PHE A 126 -15.02 -7.05 2.67
N ILE A 127 -16.25 -7.43 3.00
CA ILE A 127 -17.36 -7.45 2.04
C ILE A 127 -17.70 -6.02 1.61
N GLN A 128 -17.75 -5.07 2.55
CA GLN A 128 -18.02 -3.66 2.27
C GLN A 128 -16.91 -3.05 1.38
N ASP A 129 -15.64 -3.27 1.71
CA ASP A 129 -14.51 -2.79 0.92
C ASP A 129 -14.53 -3.32 -0.51
N LYS A 130 -14.92 -4.60 -0.68
CA LYS A 130 -15.06 -5.23 -1.98
C LYS A 130 -16.15 -4.58 -2.83
N GLU A 131 -17.28 -4.21 -2.23
CA GLU A 131 -18.37 -3.52 -2.92
C GLU A 131 -17.98 -2.10 -3.33
N GLU A 132 -17.29 -1.36 -2.45
CA GLU A 132 -16.78 -0.02 -2.75
C GLU A 132 -15.78 -0.05 -3.92
N LEU A 133 -14.83 -0.99 -3.88
CA LEU A 133 -13.85 -1.17 -4.95
C LEU A 133 -14.53 -1.54 -6.28
N LYS A 134 -15.54 -2.40 -6.24
CA LYS A 134 -16.32 -2.75 -7.43
C LYS A 134 -17.01 -1.52 -8.03
N SER A 135 -17.62 -0.67 -7.20
CA SER A 135 -18.24 0.58 -7.65
C SER A 135 -17.24 1.53 -8.30
N LYS A 136 -16.04 1.68 -7.72
CA LYS A 136 -14.94 2.49 -8.29
C LYS A 136 -14.46 1.96 -9.64
N VAL A 137 -14.39 0.63 -9.81
CA VAL A 137 -14.03 0.02 -11.10
C VAL A 137 -15.10 0.35 -12.16
N ASP A 138 -16.39 0.18 -11.84
CA ASP A 138 -17.48 0.49 -12.75
C ASP A 138 -17.49 1.99 -13.17
N GLU A 139 -17.15 2.90 -12.26
CA GLU A 139 -17.01 4.33 -12.56
C GLU A 139 -15.84 4.62 -13.51
N LEU A 140 -14.68 4.03 -13.26
CA LEU A 140 -13.51 4.19 -14.12
C LEU A 140 -13.75 3.62 -15.53
N GLU A 141 -14.42 2.48 -15.63
CA GLU A 141 -14.80 1.90 -16.93
C GLU A 141 -15.71 2.84 -17.73
N LYS A 142 -16.67 3.52 -17.08
CA LYS A 142 -17.50 4.54 -17.72
C LYS A 142 -16.66 5.71 -18.23
N LEU A 143 -15.76 6.25 -17.39
CA LEU A 143 -14.89 7.37 -17.77
C LEU A 143 -13.97 7.03 -18.94
N VAL A 144 -13.43 5.81 -18.97
CA VAL A 144 -12.61 5.33 -20.09
C VAL A 144 -13.44 5.22 -21.36
N ASN A 145 -14.64 4.65 -21.28
CA ASN A 145 -15.54 4.53 -22.43
C ASN A 145 -15.96 5.90 -22.99
N ASP A 146 -16.25 6.87 -22.14
CA ASP A 146 -16.61 8.23 -22.57
C ASP A 146 -15.44 8.94 -23.24
N LYS A 147 -14.22 8.79 -22.71
CA LYS A 147 -12.99 9.29 -23.36
C LYS A 147 -12.76 8.63 -24.71
N LEU A 148 -12.99 7.32 -24.84
CA LEU A 148 -12.85 6.60 -26.11
C LEU A 148 -13.87 7.05 -27.14
N LYS A 149 -15.14 7.25 -26.75
CA LYS A 149 -16.18 7.81 -27.63
C LYS A 149 -15.81 9.21 -28.12
N SER A 150 -15.34 10.08 -27.23
CA SER A 150 -14.90 11.44 -27.60
C SER A 150 -13.72 11.47 -28.57
N ARG A 151 -12.93 10.39 -28.63
CA ARG A 151 -11.81 10.25 -29.56
C ARG A 151 -12.23 9.64 -30.91
N GLN A 152 -13.28 8.82 -30.93
CA GLN A 152 -13.80 8.19 -32.14
C GLN A 152 -14.77 9.06 -32.92
N GLU A 153 -15.39 10.05 -32.28
CA GLU A 153 -15.99 11.17 -33.01
C GLU A 153 -14.89 11.76 -33.89
N SER A 154 -15.03 11.53 -35.19
CA SER A 154 -14.02 11.86 -36.20
C SER A 154 -13.57 13.30 -36.00
N PRO A 155 -12.27 13.61 -36.16
CA PRO A 155 -11.81 14.98 -36.12
C PRO A 155 -12.51 15.70 -37.27
N LYS A 156 -13.66 16.33 -36.99
CA LYS A 156 -14.35 17.28 -37.87
C LYS A 156 -13.23 18.12 -38.43
N GLU A 157 -12.95 17.96 -39.71
CA GLU A 157 -11.75 18.41 -40.41
C GLU A 157 -11.21 19.68 -39.75
N GLN A 158 -10.30 19.50 -38.80
CA GLN A 158 -9.80 20.64 -38.05
C GLN A 158 -8.93 21.36 -39.06
N LYS A 159 -9.51 22.40 -39.69
CA LYS A 159 -8.89 23.25 -40.68
C LYS A 159 -7.45 23.45 -40.22
N LYS A 160 -6.48 22.98 -41.04
CA LYS A 160 -5.06 23.08 -40.73
C LYS A 160 -4.83 24.49 -40.19
N LYS A 161 -4.48 24.60 -38.91
CA LYS A 161 -4.28 25.90 -38.27
C LYS A 161 -3.23 26.61 -39.11
N ASN A 162 -3.63 27.71 -39.75
CA ASN A 162 -2.72 28.48 -40.58
C ASN A 162 -1.53 28.87 -39.69
N ARG A 163 -0.34 28.38 -40.03
CA ARG A 163 0.86 28.68 -39.25
C ARG A 163 1.20 30.14 -39.53
N ARG A 164 1.11 30.98 -38.50
CA ARG A 164 1.59 32.37 -38.56
C ARG A 164 3.04 32.40 -39.01
N CYS A 165 3.39 33.36 -39.85
CA CYS A 165 4.78 33.56 -40.25
C CYS A 165 5.64 33.97 -39.05
N ALA A 166 6.94 33.67 -39.06
CA ALA A 166 7.83 33.98 -37.93
C ALA A 166 7.91 35.47 -37.57
N GLN A 167 7.55 36.35 -38.52
CA GLN A 167 7.46 37.80 -38.35
C GLN A 167 6.19 38.25 -37.64
N GLU A 168 5.10 37.47 -37.71
CA GLU A 168 3.79 37.79 -37.13
C GLU A 168 3.65 37.37 -35.66
N ILE A 169 4.62 36.63 -35.12
CA ILE A 169 4.58 36.13 -33.75
C ILE A 169 5.27 37.16 -32.84
N ASN A 170 4.50 37.78 -31.94
CA ASN A 170 5.04 38.67 -30.91
C ASN A 170 6.06 37.93 -30.04
N LYS A 171 7.30 38.44 -30.01
CA LYS A 171 8.41 37.82 -29.27
C LYS A 171 8.60 38.44 -27.90
N GLU A 172 7.59 38.31 -27.04
CA GLU A 172 7.56 38.93 -25.70
C GLU A 172 8.45 38.20 -24.69
N PHE A 173 8.80 36.93 -24.92
CA PHE A 173 9.57 36.11 -23.98
C PHE A 173 11.07 36.22 -24.25
N ARG A 174 11.76 37.13 -23.56
CA ARG A 174 13.22 37.31 -23.66
C ARG A 174 13.96 36.33 -22.75
N CYS A 175 15.08 35.78 -23.22
CA CYS A 175 15.94 34.95 -22.39
C CYS A 175 16.46 35.77 -21.17
N PRO A 176 16.38 35.24 -19.93
CA PRO A 176 16.79 35.95 -18.72
C PRO A 176 18.30 36.02 -18.48
N TYR A 177 19.12 35.37 -19.31
CA TYR A 177 20.57 35.40 -19.17
C TYR A 177 21.15 36.66 -19.83
N GLU A 178 21.95 37.42 -19.08
CA GLU A 178 22.52 38.71 -19.52
C GLU A 178 23.32 38.63 -20.83
N ASN A 179 24.01 37.50 -21.05
CA ASN A 179 24.78 37.25 -22.27
C ASN A 179 23.95 36.70 -23.44
N CYS A 180 22.62 36.60 -23.30
CA CYS A 180 21.73 36.08 -24.33
C CYS A 180 20.59 37.06 -24.65
N SER A 181 20.67 37.68 -25.83
CA SER A 181 19.67 38.64 -26.31
C SER A 181 18.48 38.03 -27.07
N LYS A 182 18.32 36.70 -27.06
CA LYS A 182 17.27 36.01 -27.85
C LYS A 182 15.88 36.21 -27.25
N SER A 183 14.90 36.42 -28.13
CA SER A 183 13.47 36.52 -27.78
C SER A 183 12.63 35.50 -28.53
N TYR A 184 11.55 35.06 -27.88
CA TYR A 184 10.73 33.92 -28.26
C TYR A 184 9.25 34.27 -28.25
N GLY A 185 8.49 33.61 -29.11
CA GLY A 185 7.04 33.82 -29.22
C GLY A 185 6.19 33.10 -28.18
N SER A 186 6.81 32.24 -27.37
CA SER A 186 6.14 31.51 -26.29
C SER A 186 7.13 31.10 -25.21
N ASP A 187 6.63 31.01 -23.97
CA ASP A 187 7.36 30.49 -22.81
C ASP A 187 7.98 29.10 -23.07
N ILE A 188 7.26 28.21 -23.77
CA ILE A 188 7.75 26.86 -24.10
C ILE A 188 9.04 26.94 -24.94
N SER A 189 9.05 27.78 -25.97
CA SER A 189 10.22 27.92 -26.84
C SER A 189 11.41 28.61 -26.14
N MET A 190 11.13 29.55 -25.24
CA MET A 190 12.14 30.16 -24.37
C MET A 190 12.74 29.14 -23.40
N ASN A 191 11.91 28.33 -22.72
CA ASN A 191 12.39 27.31 -21.78
C ASN A 191 13.20 26.22 -22.48
N LEU A 192 12.81 25.82 -23.70
CA LEU A 192 13.60 24.90 -24.53
C LEU A 192 14.98 25.50 -24.86
N HIS A 193 15.03 26.79 -25.17
CA HIS A 193 16.29 27.47 -25.41
C HIS A 193 17.20 27.48 -24.17
N ILE A 194 16.65 27.77 -22.98
CA ILE A 194 17.39 27.73 -21.70
C ILE A 194 17.98 26.34 -21.47
N LYS A 195 17.18 25.28 -21.67
CA LYS A 195 17.65 23.90 -21.54
C LYS A 195 18.85 23.61 -22.45
N LEU A 196 18.76 24.00 -23.73
CA LEU A 196 19.75 23.63 -24.75
C LEU A 196 21.00 24.54 -24.79
N LYS A 197 20.88 25.81 -24.38
CA LYS A 197 21.96 26.80 -24.53
C LYS A 197 22.58 27.28 -23.21
N HIS A 198 21.89 27.08 -22.09
CA HIS A 198 22.34 27.55 -20.79
C HIS A 198 22.50 26.41 -19.78
N ASN A 199 22.45 25.15 -20.21
CA ASN A 199 22.42 23.97 -19.33
C ASN A 199 21.40 24.12 -18.17
N GLY A 200 20.27 24.78 -18.45
CA GLY A 200 19.32 25.15 -17.42
C GLY A 200 18.33 24.04 -17.06
N GLY A 201 18.49 22.82 -17.55
CA GLY A 201 17.55 21.72 -17.30
C GLY A 201 16.12 21.95 -17.83
N SER A 202 15.21 21.03 -17.53
CA SER A 202 13.78 21.23 -17.79
C SER A 202 13.15 22.21 -16.76
N LYS A 203 11.97 22.76 -17.07
CA LYS A 203 11.24 23.63 -16.12
C LYS A 203 10.97 22.90 -14.80
N THR A 204 10.48 21.66 -14.89
CA THR A 204 10.18 20.82 -13.73
C THR A 204 11.44 20.49 -12.93
N GLU A 205 12.56 20.16 -13.60
CA GLU A 205 13.84 19.92 -12.92
C GLU A 205 14.33 21.17 -12.16
N ARG A 206 14.24 22.36 -12.77
CA ARG A 206 14.60 23.62 -12.10
C ARG A 206 13.75 23.89 -10.86
N GLU A 207 12.44 23.71 -10.96
CA GLU A 207 11.53 23.89 -9.82
C GLU A 207 11.82 22.89 -8.69
N GLN A 208 12.08 21.63 -9.03
CA GLN A 208 12.44 20.60 -8.05
C GLN A 208 13.77 20.90 -7.35
N LEU A 209 14.79 21.35 -8.09
CA LEU A 209 16.07 21.70 -7.51
C LEU A 209 15.97 22.98 -6.67
N ALA A 210 15.25 23.99 -7.13
CA ALA A 210 15.00 25.21 -6.36
C ALA A 210 14.29 24.91 -5.03
N LYS A 211 13.34 23.96 -5.03
CA LYS A 211 12.71 23.47 -3.81
C LYS A 211 13.70 22.82 -2.86
N LYS A 212 14.57 21.93 -3.34
CA LYS A 212 15.63 21.30 -2.53
C LYS A 212 16.61 22.33 -1.96
N VAL A 213 17.02 23.32 -2.75
CA VAL A 213 17.89 24.42 -2.33
C VAL A 213 17.24 25.21 -1.19
N TRP A 214 15.95 25.52 -1.33
CA TRP A 214 15.20 26.22 -0.30
C TRP A 214 15.02 25.38 0.98
N GLU A 215 14.72 24.07 0.86
CA GLU A 215 14.64 23.14 2.00
C GLU A 215 15.98 23.01 2.74
N ALA A 216 17.09 22.92 2.01
CA ALA A 216 18.44 22.89 2.59
C ALA A 216 18.76 24.20 3.34
N LYS A 217 18.37 25.35 2.77
CA LYS A 217 18.51 26.67 3.39
C LYS A 217 17.73 26.77 4.71
N MET A 218 16.50 26.26 4.76
CA MET A 218 15.66 26.29 5.97
C MET A 218 16.15 25.33 7.06
N SER A 219 16.76 24.21 6.67
CA SER A 219 17.28 23.21 7.60
C SER A 219 18.75 23.44 8.00
N ASN A 220 19.38 24.52 7.52
CA ASN A 220 20.82 24.79 7.68
C ASN A 220 21.71 23.60 7.23
N GLN A 221 21.28 22.84 6.24
CA GLN A 221 22.06 21.74 5.66
C GLN A 221 22.97 22.25 4.54
N VAL A 222 24.05 21.49 4.28
CA VAL A 222 24.95 21.77 3.16
C VAL A 222 24.19 21.63 1.85
N LEU A 223 24.30 22.63 0.98
CA LEU A 223 23.68 22.63 -0.34
C LEU A 223 24.23 21.47 -1.20
N PRO A 224 23.36 20.71 -1.90
CA PRO A 224 23.83 19.71 -2.86
C PRO A 224 24.59 20.38 -4.00
N ASP A 225 25.54 19.66 -4.60
CA ASP A 225 26.20 20.11 -5.82
C ASP A 225 25.20 20.11 -6.98
N LEU A 226 25.14 21.21 -7.73
CA LEU A 226 24.10 21.46 -8.74
C LEU A 226 24.77 21.59 -10.12
N ASP A 227 24.54 20.60 -10.98
CA ASP A 227 25.04 20.58 -12.36
C ASP A 227 24.22 21.48 -13.32
N ILE A 228 23.14 22.10 -12.81
CA ILE A 228 22.22 22.93 -13.60
C ILE A 228 22.39 24.41 -13.26
N ALA A 229 22.50 25.25 -14.30
CA ALA A 229 22.54 26.70 -14.12
C ALA A 229 21.12 27.27 -14.01
N PHE A 230 20.86 27.99 -12.92
CA PHE A 230 19.60 28.70 -12.74
C PHE A 230 19.62 30.04 -13.50
N PRO A 231 18.48 30.44 -14.08
CA PRO A 231 18.35 31.80 -14.59
C PRO A 231 18.61 32.85 -13.49
N PRO A 232 19.20 34.01 -13.83
CA PRO A 232 19.35 35.12 -12.89
C PRO A 232 18.01 35.48 -12.23
N GLY A 233 18.02 35.67 -10.90
CA GLY A 233 16.83 36.02 -10.13
C GLY A 233 15.82 34.88 -9.90
N PHE A 234 15.98 33.71 -10.55
CA PHE A 234 15.01 32.61 -10.44
C PHE A 234 14.84 32.13 -9.00
N LEU A 235 15.94 31.87 -8.28
CA LEU A 235 15.90 31.39 -6.91
C LEU A 235 15.27 32.42 -5.95
N ALA A 236 15.52 33.72 -6.15
CA ALA A 236 14.91 34.77 -5.34
C ALA A 236 13.39 34.84 -5.55
N SER A 237 12.94 34.83 -6.81
CA SER A 237 11.51 34.80 -7.14
C SER A 237 10.81 33.54 -6.61
N PHE A 238 11.52 32.41 -6.65
CA PHE A 238 11.01 31.13 -6.14
C PHE A 238 10.90 31.13 -4.61
N GLU A 239 11.90 31.69 -3.92
CA GLU A 239 11.89 31.86 -2.47
C GLU A 239 10.72 32.75 -2.02
N GLU A 240 10.49 33.89 -2.68
CA GLU A 240 9.33 34.75 -2.42
C GLU A 240 8.00 33.99 -2.62
N GLN A 241 7.92 33.16 -3.65
CA GLN A 241 6.74 32.34 -3.92
C GLN A 241 6.50 31.31 -2.81
N MET A 242 7.54 30.62 -2.35
CA MET A 242 7.44 29.65 -1.25
C MET A 242 7.05 30.30 0.08
N ILE A 243 7.58 31.49 0.38
CA ILE A 243 7.20 32.26 1.58
C ILE A 243 5.71 32.61 1.53
N LYS A 244 5.21 33.10 0.38
CA LYS A 244 3.78 33.39 0.19
C LYS A 244 2.92 32.14 0.36
N GLU A 245 3.36 31.00 -0.16
CA GLU A 245 2.64 29.74 -0.03
C GLU A 245 2.58 29.25 1.43
N GLN A 246 3.66 29.40 2.19
CA GLN A 246 3.67 29.09 3.63
C GLN A 246 2.70 29.97 4.41
N GLN A 247 2.72 31.29 4.17
CA GLN A 247 1.79 32.23 4.80
C GLN A 247 0.33 31.92 4.47
N PHE A 248 0.05 31.47 3.25
CA PHE A 248 -1.29 31.05 2.86
C PHE A 248 -1.72 29.77 3.59
N LYS A 249 -0.84 28.78 3.70
CA LYS A 249 -1.11 27.53 4.42
C LYS A 249 -1.36 27.76 5.92
N SER A 250 -0.59 28.64 6.56
CA SER A 250 -0.79 28.95 7.97
C SER A 250 -2.14 29.64 8.25
N ARG A 251 -2.57 30.56 7.37
CA ARG A 251 -3.90 31.20 7.48
C ARG A 251 -5.04 30.19 7.34
N LYS A 252 -4.95 29.32 6.32
CA LYS A 252 -5.97 28.29 6.09
C LYS A 252 -6.08 27.31 7.27
N PHE A 253 -4.97 26.97 7.90
CA PHE A 253 -4.98 26.12 9.10
C PHE A 253 -5.63 26.81 10.30
N SER A 254 -5.34 28.10 10.52
CA SER A 254 -5.99 28.86 11.60
C SER A 254 -7.51 28.94 11.40
N GLU A 255 -8.00 29.16 10.17
CA GLU A 255 -9.44 29.23 9.88
C GLU A 255 -10.18 27.92 10.20
N ILE A 256 -9.57 26.76 9.89
CA ILE A 256 -10.16 25.44 10.20
C ILE A 256 -10.25 25.19 11.71
N SER A 257 -9.27 25.68 12.48
CA SER A 257 -9.26 25.47 13.93
C SER A 257 -10.43 26.18 14.66
N TYR A 258 -10.90 27.31 14.14
CA TYR A 258 -12.00 28.07 14.74
C TYR A 258 -13.39 27.48 14.44
N THR A 259 -13.57 26.83 13.29
CA THR A 259 -14.87 26.22 12.94
C THR A 259 -15.15 24.93 13.71
N SER A 260 -14.11 24.19 14.09
CA SER A 260 -14.26 22.92 14.84
C SER A 260 -14.73 23.11 16.28
N THR A 261 -14.48 24.26 16.90
CA THR A 261 -14.91 24.53 18.30
C THR A 261 -16.36 24.99 18.41
N ALA A 262 -16.95 25.52 17.33
CA ALA A 262 -18.32 26.03 17.34
C ALA A 262 -19.38 24.91 17.31
N GLU A 263 -19.04 23.73 16.77
CA GLU A 263 -19.98 22.61 16.65
C GLU A 263 -20.07 21.72 17.91
N GLN A 264 -19.14 21.86 18.87
CA GLN A 264 -19.17 21.09 20.13
C GLN A 264 -19.94 21.78 21.26
N SER A 265 -20.56 22.94 21.00
CA SER A 265 -21.29 23.75 22.00
C SER A 265 -22.82 23.77 21.79
N LEU A 266 -23.36 22.86 20.97
CA LEU A 266 -24.78 22.66 20.72
C LEU A 266 -25.15 21.20 21.03
#